data_AF-A0A7S2VKN1-F1
#
_entry.id   AF-A0A7S2VKN1-F1
#
_cell.length_a   1.000
_cell.length_b   1.000
_cell.length_c   1.000
_cell.angle_alpha   90.00
_cell.angle_beta   90.00
_cell.angle_gamma   90.00
#
_symmetry.space_group_name_H-M   'P 1'
#
loop_
_entity.id
_entity.type
_entity.pdbx_description
1 polymer ?
#
loop_
_entity_poly.entity_id
_entity_poly.type
_entity_poly.pdbx_seq_one_letter_code
_entity_poly.pdbx_strand_id
1 'polypeptide(L)'
;TRLYDFRTWMTRRFVQQSLRAVLPDRAADIDRLVDPGEYGAESRVSRWMACFVFMIGISDELVQIFNMGKVLYYTPNAAESWIRDAPRREPGEAAKASQSGEASHDSLLDSVEIELAGIPVSWKVFYFIVAFVPRVLVWKLTVESGITFLMETQDIGDCIVNALALTFISHIDTMIIQTDASRSASILMERCGDLSLSESAFGVRQLSVWQTLRMLVPTDLALAGWLCTVGVWSYYYQHCEWSAEGDWFYSKDTYSPNTTDFPLLHTLFPSLFNIPVREAPFWQMPRSQRAER
;
A
#
# COMPACT_ATOMS: atom_id res chain seq x y z
N THR A 1 -30.74 9.95 4.58
CA THR A 1 -30.59 9.72 3.12
C THR A 1 -29.52 8.66 2.97
N ARG A 2 -29.86 7.46 2.49
CA ARG A 2 -28.89 6.35 2.40
C ARG A 2 -28.03 6.57 1.13
N LEU A 3 -26.70 6.58 1.28
CA LEU A 3 -25.72 6.77 0.19
C LEU A 3 -25.58 5.46 -0.61
N TYR A 4 -26.56 5.15 -1.45
CA TYR A 4 -26.38 4.16 -2.51
C TYR A 4 -26.14 4.90 -3.82
N ASP A 5 -25.38 4.30 -4.72
CA ASP A 5 -25.62 4.62 -6.13
C ASP A 5 -27.11 4.36 -6.41
N PHE A 6 -27.76 5.38 -6.95
CA PHE A 6 -29.20 5.39 -7.17
C PHE A 6 -29.62 4.17 -7.99
N ARG A 7 -28.75 3.70 -8.89
CA ARG A 7 -28.97 2.51 -9.71
C ARG A 7 -28.99 1.22 -8.88
N THR A 8 -28.02 0.99 -8.00
CA THR A 8 -27.99 -0.23 -7.15
C THR A 8 -29.18 -0.30 -6.22
N TRP A 9 -29.50 0.83 -5.58
CA TRP A 9 -30.70 0.92 -4.75
C TRP A 9 -31.99 0.71 -5.55
N MET A 10 -32.09 1.31 -6.74
CA MET A 10 -33.26 1.15 -7.60
C MET A 10 -33.44 -0.30 -8.05
N THR A 11 -32.38 -0.99 -8.45
CA THR A 11 -32.44 -2.41 -8.84
C THR A 11 -32.86 -3.28 -7.67
N ARG A 12 -32.28 -3.09 -6.48
CA ARG A 12 -32.66 -3.84 -5.28
C ARG A 12 -34.10 -3.58 -4.88
N ARG A 13 -34.55 -2.33 -4.94
CA ARG A 13 -35.93 -1.95 -4.69
C ARG A 13 -36.89 -2.52 -5.72
N PHE A 14 -36.49 -2.56 -7.00
CA PHE A 14 -37.26 -3.17 -8.07
C PHE A 14 -37.43 -4.67 -7.86
N VAL A 15 -36.37 -5.40 -7.48
CA VAL A 15 -36.45 -6.83 -7.16
C VAL A 15 -37.33 -7.06 -5.95
N GLN A 16 -37.16 -6.28 -4.87
CA GLN A 16 -38.01 -6.37 -3.68
C GLN A 16 -39.50 -6.16 -4.04
N GLN A 17 -39.80 -5.13 -4.82
CA GLN A 17 -41.18 -4.85 -5.27
C GLN A 17 -41.74 -5.93 -6.19
N SER A 18 -40.90 -6.50 -7.07
CA SER A 18 -41.29 -7.60 -7.93
C SER A 18 -41.62 -8.85 -7.13
N LEU A 19 -40.80 -9.18 -6.11
CA LEU A 19 -41.07 -10.31 -5.21
C LEU A 19 -42.36 -10.11 -4.42
N ARG A 20 -42.62 -8.89 -3.91
CA ARG A 20 -43.89 -8.57 -3.25
C ARG A 20 -45.10 -8.77 -4.17
N ALA A 21 -44.97 -8.38 -5.45
CA ALA A 21 -46.03 -8.52 -6.42
C ALA A 21 -46.33 -10.00 -6.76
N VAL A 22 -45.30 -10.84 -6.82
CA VAL A 22 -45.44 -12.27 -7.10
C VAL A 22 -45.90 -13.07 -5.87
N LEU A 23 -45.48 -12.68 -4.66
CA LEU A 23 -45.73 -13.39 -3.40
C LEU A 23 -46.33 -12.45 -2.33
N PRO A 24 -47.58 -12.01 -2.49
CA PRO A 24 -48.20 -11.05 -1.57
C PRO A 24 -48.34 -11.60 -0.14
N ASP A 25 -48.59 -12.90 0.01
CA ASP A 25 -48.72 -13.55 1.32
C ASP A 25 -47.42 -13.53 2.14
N ARG A 26 -46.27 -13.34 1.47
CA ARG A 26 -44.94 -13.24 2.09
C ARG A 26 -44.37 -11.82 2.06
N ALA A 27 -45.19 -10.80 1.78
CA ALA A 27 -44.70 -9.42 1.69
C ALA A 27 -44.00 -8.96 2.97
N ALA A 28 -44.51 -9.33 4.15
CA ALA A 28 -43.88 -9.00 5.44
C ALA A 28 -42.51 -9.68 5.61
N ASP A 29 -42.39 -10.94 5.19
CA ASP A 29 -41.11 -11.67 5.24
C ASP A 29 -40.11 -11.10 4.25
N ILE A 30 -40.55 -10.75 3.03
CA ILE A 30 -39.71 -10.10 2.01
C ILE A 30 -39.21 -8.75 2.51
N ASP A 31 -40.04 -8.00 3.23
CA ASP A 31 -39.65 -6.69 3.78
C ASP A 31 -38.65 -6.79 4.91
N ARG A 32 -38.75 -7.88 5.67
CA ARG A 32 -37.81 -8.20 6.75
C ARG A 32 -36.50 -8.77 6.22
N LEU A 33 -36.54 -9.64 5.22
CA LEU A 33 -35.39 -10.41 4.73
C LEU A 33 -34.65 -9.75 3.57
N VAL A 34 -35.32 -8.89 2.81
CA VAL A 34 -34.75 -8.17 1.66
C VAL A 34 -34.73 -6.69 2.03
N ASP A 35 -33.77 -6.27 2.87
CA ASP A 35 -33.50 -4.84 3.06
C ASP A 35 -32.63 -4.35 1.89
N PRO A 36 -33.17 -3.56 0.94
CA PRO A 36 -32.39 -3.04 -0.18
C PRO A 36 -31.22 -2.17 0.28
N GLY A 37 -31.21 -1.75 1.55
CA GLY A 37 -30.12 -1.02 2.16
C GLY A 37 -29.29 -1.73 3.23
N GLU A 38 -29.36 -3.05 3.36
CA GLU A 38 -28.40 -3.72 4.25
C GLU A 38 -26.98 -3.58 3.68
N TYR A 39 -26.13 -2.88 4.45
CA TYR A 39 -24.68 -2.95 4.29
C TYR A 39 -24.24 -4.37 4.68
N GLY A 40 -23.51 -5.06 3.80
CA GLY A 40 -22.86 -6.33 4.18
C GLY A 40 -23.65 -7.62 3.93
N ALA A 41 -24.60 -7.64 2.98
CA ALA A 41 -25.10 -8.91 2.42
C ALA A 41 -24.02 -9.68 1.62
N GLU A 42 -22.88 -9.04 1.36
CA GLU A 42 -21.74 -9.66 0.72
C GLU A 42 -20.98 -10.57 1.68
N SER A 43 -20.45 -11.66 1.13
CA SER A 43 -19.61 -12.58 1.90
C SER A 43 -18.41 -11.84 2.50
N ARG A 44 -18.26 -11.90 3.83
CA ARG A 44 -17.11 -11.34 4.56
C ARG A 44 -15.78 -11.80 3.98
N VAL A 45 -15.76 -13.05 3.52
CA VAL A 45 -14.60 -13.67 2.86
C VAL A 45 -14.22 -12.90 1.59
N SER A 46 -15.18 -12.46 0.78
CA SER A 46 -14.90 -11.66 -0.42
C SER A 46 -14.21 -10.34 -0.10
N ARG A 47 -14.64 -9.65 0.97
CA ARG A 47 -14.03 -8.39 1.39
C ARG A 47 -12.61 -8.58 1.89
N TRP A 48 -12.38 -9.61 2.69
CA TRP A 48 -11.04 -10.00 3.13
C TRP A 48 -10.14 -10.35 1.94
N MET A 49 -10.64 -11.10 0.96
CA MET A 49 -9.90 -11.43 -0.26
C MET A 49 -9.57 -10.18 -1.09
N ALA A 50 -10.49 -9.23 -1.23
CA ALA A 50 -10.24 -7.97 -1.93
C ALA A 50 -9.18 -7.12 -1.21
N CYS A 51 -9.28 -6.98 0.12
CA CYS A 51 -8.28 -6.31 0.95
C CYS A 51 -6.92 -6.99 0.84
N PHE A 52 -6.88 -8.32 0.77
CA PHE A 52 -5.66 -9.09 0.63
C PHE A 52 -4.99 -8.86 -0.73
N VAL A 53 -5.75 -8.89 -1.84
CA VAL A 53 -5.24 -8.59 -3.18
C VAL A 53 -4.70 -7.16 -3.26
N PHE A 54 -5.42 -6.20 -2.68
CA PHE A 54 -4.95 -4.82 -2.53
C PHE A 54 -3.63 -4.74 -1.75
N MET A 55 -3.53 -5.47 -0.64
CA MET A 55 -2.33 -5.48 0.19
C MET A 55 -1.12 -6.13 -0.50
N ILE A 56 -1.33 -7.15 -1.34
CA ILE A 56 -0.27 -7.70 -2.21
C ILE A 56 0.27 -6.62 -3.15
N GLY A 57 -0.61 -5.82 -3.76
CA GLY A 57 -0.19 -4.75 -4.66
C GLY A 57 0.63 -3.65 -3.98
N ILE A 58 0.42 -3.41 -2.69
CA ILE A 58 1.08 -2.35 -1.91
C ILE A 58 2.26 -2.86 -1.08
N SER A 59 2.40 -4.16 -0.87
CA SER A 59 3.50 -4.70 -0.07
C SER A 59 4.88 -4.44 -0.68
N ASP A 60 4.96 -4.39 -2.01
CA ASP A 60 6.22 -4.11 -2.72
C ASP A 60 6.75 -2.71 -2.39
N GLU A 61 5.86 -1.72 -2.28
CA GLU A 61 6.22 -0.37 -1.84
C GLU A 61 6.78 -0.34 -0.42
N LEU A 62 6.22 -1.16 0.49
CA LEU A 62 6.74 -1.26 1.84
C LEU A 62 8.16 -1.85 1.84
N VAL A 63 8.42 -2.88 1.02
CA VAL A 63 9.76 -3.47 0.88
C VAL A 63 10.74 -2.45 0.33
N GLN A 64 10.35 -1.65 -0.68
CA GLN A 64 11.17 -0.57 -1.19
C GLN A 64 11.48 0.50 -0.13
N ILE A 65 10.49 0.89 0.68
CA ILE A 65 10.66 1.81 1.81
C ILE A 65 11.67 1.23 2.81
N PHE A 66 11.52 -0.05 3.19
CA PHE A 66 12.47 -0.71 4.08
C PHE A 66 13.89 -0.77 3.51
N ASN A 67 14.03 -1.07 2.21
CA ASN A 67 15.33 -1.10 1.54
C ASN A 67 15.96 0.29 1.49
N MET A 68 15.18 1.35 1.24
CA MET A 68 15.65 2.73 1.34
C MET A 68 16.14 3.06 2.77
N GLY A 69 15.40 2.63 3.79
CA GLY A 69 15.83 2.75 5.19
C GLY A 69 17.13 2.00 5.49
N LYS A 70 17.27 0.78 4.96
CA LYS A 70 18.51 -0.01 5.08
C LYS A 70 19.68 0.69 4.42
N VAL A 71 19.52 1.22 3.21
CA VAL A 71 20.58 1.98 2.52
C VAL A 71 21.02 3.16 3.40
N LEU A 72 20.09 4.01 3.85
CA LEU A 72 20.43 5.14 4.73
C LEU A 72 21.16 4.72 6.02
N TYR A 73 20.80 3.57 6.59
CA TYR A 73 21.41 3.04 7.80
C TYR A 73 22.81 2.46 7.55
N TYR A 74 22.97 1.61 6.54
CA TYR A 74 24.20 0.87 6.27
C TYR A 74 25.27 1.67 5.50
N THR A 75 24.89 2.72 4.75
CA THR A 75 25.87 3.58 4.09
C THR A 75 26.83 4.18 5.12
N PRO A 76 28.15 4.23 4.91
CA PRO A 76 29.08 4.86 5.85
C PRO A 76 28.78 6.36 6.07
N ASN A 77 29.25 6.93 7.18
CA ASN A 77 29.05 8.36 7.50
C ASN A 77 30.19 9.26 6.98
N ALA A 78 31.26 8.68 6.43
CA ALA A 78 32.41 9.43 5.93
C ALA A 78 32.08 10.05 4.56
N ALA A 79 32.41 11.34 4.37
CA ALA A 79 32.31 11.99 3.07
C ALA A 79 33.46 11.50 2.18
N GLU A 80 33.22 10.45 1.41
CA GLU A 80 34.18 9.91 0.45
C GLU A 80 33.81 10.35 -0.98
N SER A 81 34.79 10.32 -1.90
CA SER A 81 34.50 10.51 -3.32
C SER A 81 33.78 9.28 -3.86
N TRP A 82 32.67 9.49 -4.58
CA TRP A 82 31.89 8.45 -5.25
C TRP A 82 32.46 8.05 -6.62
N ILE A 83 33.47 8.80 -7.08
CA ILE A 83 34.20 8.54 -8.32
C ILE A 83 35.58 8.04 -7.92
N ARG A 84 35.92 6.83 -8.35
CA ARG A 84 37.28 6.30 -8.31
C ARG A 84 37.75 5.99 -9.73
N ASP A 85 39.02 6.24 -9.97
CA ASP A 85 39.64 5.82 -11.22
C ASP A 85 39.70 4.30 -11.25
N ALA A 86 39.16 3.70 -12.32
CA ALA A 86 39.22 2.26 -12.50
C ALA A 86 40.69 1.80 -12.44
N PRO A 87 41.01 0.66 -11.80
CA PRO A 87 42.36 0.15 -11.75
C PRO A 87 42.93 0.08 -13.16
N ARG A 88 44.11 0.69 -13.33
CA ARG A 88 44.75 0.82 -14.65
C ARG A 88 44.83 -0.55 -15.30
N ARG A 89 44.04 -0.77 -16.37
CA ARG A 89 44.11 -2.00 -17.17
C ARG A 89 45.56 -2.28 -17.53
N GLU A 90 45.95 -3.56 -17.50
CA GLU A 90 47.31 -3.93 -17.84
C GLU A 90 47.69 -3.34 -19.21
N PRO A 91 48.92 -2.84 -19.37
CA PRO A 91 49.34 -2.09 -20.56
C PRO A 91 49.09 -2.83 -21.89
N GLY A 92 48.97 -4.15 -21.88
CA GLY A 92 48.62 -4.96 -23.05
C GLY A 92 47.18 -4.85 -23.54
N GLU A 93 46.21 -4.55 -22.66
CA GLU A 93 44.80 -4.37 -23.04
C GLU A 93 44.50 -2.95 -23.53
N ALA A 94 45.12 -1.95 -22.88
CA ALA A 94 45.02 -0.55 -23.31
C ALA A 94 45.58 -0.32 -24.72
N ALA A 95 46.63 -1.06 -25.09
CA ALA A 95 47.22 -1.01 -26.44
C ALA A 95 46.26 -1.56 -27.52
N LYS A 96 45.43 -2.56 -27.18
CA LYS A 96 44.43 -3.13 -28.11
C LYS A 96 43.25 -2.18 -28.31
N ALA A 97 42.78 -1.53 -27.25
CA ALA A 97 41.71 -0.53 -27.33
C ALA A 97 42.13 0.73 -28.11
N SER A 98 43.41 1.09 -28.09
CA SER A 98 43.92 2.26 -28.81
C SER A 98 44.04 2.05 -30.34
N GLN A 99 44.11 0.80 -30.81
CA GLN A 99 44.24 0.49 -32.24
C GLN A 99 42.91 0.54 -33.00
N SER A 100 41.75 0.54 -32.32
CA SER A 100 40.44 0.57 -32.98
C SER A 100 40.00 1.94 -33.46
N GLY A 101 40.78 3.02 -33.26
CA GLY A 101 40.63 4.31 -33.95
C GLY A 101 39.39 5.15 -33.62
N GLU A 102 38.36 4.57 -32.99
CA GLU A 102 37.21 5.29 -32.46
C GLU A 102 37.44 5.59 -30.98
N ALA A 103 37.97 6.79 -30.71
CA ALA A 103 37.89 7.41 -29.38
C ALA A 103 36.43 7.80 -29.11
N SER A 104 35.56 6.79 -28.94
CA SER A 104 34.16 6.98 -28.61
C SER A 104 34.06 7.48 -27.17
N HIS A 105 33.10 8.37 -26.91
CA HIS A 105 32.77 8.92 -25.60
C HIS A 105 32.56 7.81 -24.54
N ASP A 106 32.17 6.62 -24.96
CA ASP A 106 32.01 5.43 -24.12
C ASP A 106 33.33 4.94 -23.50
N SER A 107 34.46 5.13 -24.19
CA SER A 107 35.79 4.74 -23.68
C SER A 107 36.22 5.58 -22.47
N LEU A 108 35.75 6.82 -22.33
CA LEU A 108 36.03 7.64 -21.15
C LEU A 108 35.20 7.19 -19.95
N LEU A 109 33.94 6.83 -20.19
CA LEU A 109 33.05 6.31 -19.14
C LEU A 109 33.53 4.97 -18.57
N ASP A 110 34.16 4.13 -19.39
CA ASP A 110 34.77 2.87 -18.93
C ASP A 110 36.01 3.05 -18.04
N SER A 111 36.54 4.27 -17.93
CA SER A 111 37.70 4.56 -17.07
C SER A 111 37.32 4.95 -15.63
N VAL A 112 36.02 5.11 -15.37
CA VAL A 112 35.48 5.57 -14.10
C VAL A 112 34.66 4.47 -13.44
N GLU A 113 35.06 4.07 -12.24
CA GLU A 113 34.27 3.21 -11.38
C GLU A 113 33.49 4.06 -10.38
N ILE A 114 32.16 3.88 -10.37
CA ILE A 114 31.27 4.57 -9.45
C ILE A 114 31.11 3.68 -8.23
N GLU A 115 31.66 4.13 -7.11
CA GLU A 115 31.48 3.48 -5.83
C GLU A 115 30.45 4.21 -4.97
N LEU A 116 29.72 3.45 -4.16
CA LEU A 116 28.83 4.01 -3.15
C LEU A 116 29.64 4.71 -2.05
N ALA A 117 29.83 6.02 -2.21
CA ALA A 117 30.43 6.86 -1.18
C ALA A 117 29.57 6.94 0.07
N GLY A 118 30.22 7.15 1.22
CA GLY A 118 29.52 7.45 2.45
C GLY A 118 28.77 8.80 2.38
N ILE A 119 27.68 8.89 3.15
CA ILE A 119 26.81 10.07 3.22
C ILE A 119 26.99 10.72 4.60
N PRO A 120 27.32 12.02 4.69
CA PRO A 120 27.38 12.72 5.98
C PRO A 120 26.07 12.59 6.77
N VAL A 121 26.17 12.52 8.09
CA VAL A 121 25.00 12.31 8.98
C VAL A 121 23.92 13.39 8.78
N SER A 122 24.32 14.65 8.57
CA SER A 122 23.37 15.74 8.30
C SER A 122 22.52 15.48 7.05
N TRP A 123 23.15 15.01 5.98
CA TRP A 123 22.47 14.64 4.74
C TRP A 123 21.59 13.41 4.92
N LYS A 124 22.01 12.41 5.70
CA LYS A 124 21.16 11.27 6.04
C LYS A 124 19.90 11.68 6.77
N VAL A 125 20.02 12.55 7.77
CA VAL A 125 18.86 13.08 8.52
C VAL A 125 17.95 13.87 7.58
N PHE A 126 18.53 14.69 6.69
CA PHE A 126 17.77 15.40 5.67
C PHE A 126 16.98 14.44 4.76
N TYR A 127 17.64 13.44 4.15
CA TYR A 127 16.97 12.45 3.32
C TYR A 127 15.93 11.62 4.09
N PHE A 128 16.21 11.30 5.34
CA PHE A 128 15.25 10.61 6.19
C PHE A 128 13.98 11.43 6.37
N ILE A 129 14.10 12.72 6.70
CA ILE A 129 12.94 13.60 6.94
C ILE A 129 12.23 13.97 5.64
N VAL A 130 12.96 14.26 4.56
CA VAL A 130 12.39 14.81 3.32
C VAL A 130 11.95 13.75 2.33
N ALA A 131 12.59 12.57 2.32
CA ALA A 131 12.24 11.49 1.38
C ALA A 131 11.60 10.29 2.10
N PHE A 132 12.24 9.77 3.15
CA PHE A 132 11.76 8.54 3.81
C PHE A 132 10.44 8.74 4.57
N VAL A 133 10.35 9.77 5.43
CA VAL A 133 9.14 10.01 6.23
C VAL A 133 7.90 10.27 5.36
N PRO A 134 7.93 11.17 4.34
CA PRO A 134 6.78 11.37 3.48
C PRO A 134 6.36 10.11 2.74
N ARG A 135 7.32 9.28 2.29
CA ARG A 135 7.00 8.01 1.63
C ARG A 135 6.30 7.02 2.56
N VAL A 136 6.76 6.89 3.80
CA VAL A 136 6.09 6.09 4.84
C VAL A 136 4.68 6.62 5.12
N LEU A 137 4.52 7.94 5.23
CA LEU A 137 3.21 8.56 5.48
C LEU A 137 2.24 8.32 4.33
N VAL A 138 2.68 8.52 3.08
CA VAL A 138 1.87 8.25 1.89
C VAL A 138 1.46 6.78 1.85
N TRP A 139 2.40 5.85 2.04
CA TRP A 139 2.10 4.41 2.09
C TRP A 139 1.06 4.09 3.16
N LYS A 140 1.24 4.61 4.38
CA LYS A 140 0.33 4.38 5.50
C LYS A 140 -1.07 4.94 5.22
N LEU A 141 -1.16 6.15 4.67
CA LEU A 141 -2.44 6.77 4.29
C LEU A 141 -3.13 6.00 3.15
N THR A 142 -2.36 5.49 2.18
CA THR A 142 -2.89 4.67 1.09
C THR A 142 -3.46 3.36 1.63
N VAL A 143 -2.76 2.68 2.55
CA VAL A 143 -3.26 1.45 3.19
C VAL A 143 -4.55 1.72 3.97
N GLU A 144 -4.56 2.75 4.84
CA GLU A 144 -5.75 3.07 5.64
C GLU A 144 -6.94 3.48 4.77
N SER A 145 -6.72 4.36 3.80
CA SER A 145 -7.76 4.84 2.90
C SER A 145 -8.28 3.73 1.99
N GLY A 146 -7.38 2.90 1.44
CA GLY A 146 -7.75 1.78 0.58
C GLY A 146 -8.51 0.68 1.32
N ILE A 147 -8.08 0.29 2.52
CA ILE A 147 -8.83 -0.66 3.35
C ILE A 147 -10.21 -0.10 3.71
N THR A 148 -10.28 1.16 4.17
CA THR A 148 -11.56 1.81 4.51
C THR A 148 -12.48 1.83 3.30
N PHE A 149 -11.97 2.25 2.14
CA PHE A 149 -12.73 2.30 0.91
C PHE A 149 -13.23 0.91 0.48
N LEU A 150 -12.40 -0.13 0.52
CA LEU A 150 -12.79 -1.50 0.16
C LEU A 150 -13.83 -2.08 1.15
N MET A 151 -13.72 -1.73 2.43
CA MET A 151 -14.65 -2.18 3.48
C MET A 151 -16.01 -1.45 3.42
N GLU A 152 -16.01 -0.19 2.98
CA GLU A 152 -17.21 0.63 2.81
C GLU A 152 -17.87 0.50 1.42
N THR A 153 -17.14 -0.06 0.44
CA THR A 153 -17.67 -0.35 -0.90
C THR A 153 -18.78 -1.39 -0.82
N GLN A 154 -19.84 -1.18 -1.61
CA GLN A 154 -21.09 -1.94 -1.54
C GLN A 154 -21.22 -3.06 -2.58
N ASP A 155 -20.39 -3.03 -3.63
CA ASP A 155 -20.36 -4.03 -4.70
C ASP A 155 -18.94 -4.63 -4.82
N ILE A 156 -18.86 -5.96 -4.87
CA ILE A 156 -17.63 -6.72 -5.11
C ILE A 156 -16.98 -6.28 -6.43
N GLY A 157 -17.77 -6.02 -7.47
CA GLY A 157 -17.25 -5.56 -8.76
C GLY A 157 -16.48 -4.25 -8.63
N ASP A 158 -17.09 -3.28 -7.95
CA ASP A 158 -16.46 -2.01 -7.65
C ASP A 158 -15.24 -2.19 -6.73
N CYS A 159 -15.33 -3.06 -5.72
CA CYS A 159 -14.24 -3.36 -4.79
C CYS A 159 -12.98 -3.84 -5.53
N ILE A 160 -13.13 -4.75 -6.49
CA ILE A 160 -11.99 -5.26 -7.30
C ILE A 160 -11.43 -4.17 -8.21
N VAL A 161 -12.29 -3.44 -8.93
CA VAL A 161 -11.85 -2.36 -9.84
C VAL A 161 -11.13 -1.25 -9.07
N ASN A 162 -11.65 -0.90 -7.90
CA ASN A 162 -11.09 0.09 -6.99
C ASN A 162 -9.73 -0.35 -6.43
N ALA A 163 -9.60 -1.61 -6.00
CA ALA A 163 -8.32 -2.15 -5.56
C ALA A 163 -7.27 -2.09 -6.68
N LEU A 164 -7.63 -2.49 -7.89
CA LEU A 164 -6.73 -2.45 -9.05
C LEU A 164 -6.34 -1.02 -9.45
N ALA A 165 -7.29 -0.09 -9.40
CA ALA A 165 -7.04 1.32 -9.70
C ALA A 165 -6.08 1.96 -8.69
N LEU A 166 -6.22 1.65 -7.40
CA LEU A 166 -5.30 2.15 -6.36
C LEU A 166 -3.87 1.63 -6.56
N THR A 167 -3.71 0.34 -6.90
CA THR A 167 -2.39 -0.22 -7.23
C THR A 167 -1.78 0.47 -8.44
N PHE A 168 -2.57 0.72 -9.49
CA PHE A 168 -2.10 1.44 -10.68
C PHE A 168 -1.63 2.85 -10.34
N ILE A 169 -2.43 3.61 -9.58
CA ILE A 169 -2.07 4.98 -9.17
C ILE A 169 -0.77 4.98 -8.36
N SER A 170 -0.58 3.98 -7.49
CA SER A 170 0.64 3.84 -6.69
C SER A 170 1.89 3.54 -7.53
N HIS A 171 1.78 3.13 -8.78
CA HIS A 171 2.93 2.86 -9.67
C HIS A 171 3.25 4.03 -10.61
N ILE A 172 2.34 4.99 -10.76
CA ILE A 172 2.51 6.12 -11.69
C ILE A 172 3.73 6.96 -11.32
N ASP A 173 4.00 7.15 -10.03
CA ASP A 173 5.15 7.93 -9.56
C ASP A 173 6.48 7.30 -10.02
N THR A 174 6.59 5.99 -9.91
CA THR A 174 7.77 5.22 -10.34
C THR A 174 7.93 5.31 -11.85
N MET A 175 6.83 5.22 -12.61
CA MET A 175 6.86 5.40 -14.06
C MET A 175 7.29 6.82 -14.44
N ILE A 176 6.79 7.85 -13.76
CA ILE A 176 7.17 9.24 -14.02
C ILE A 176 8.67 9.43 -13.76
N ILE A 177 9.18 8.96 -12.62
CA ILE A 177 10.60 9.07 -12.28
C ILE A 177 11.47 8.32 -13.30
N GLN A 178 11.05 7.15 -13.76
CA GLN A 178 11.78 6.41 -14.81
C GLN A 178 11.82 7.17 -16.13
N THR A 179 10.78 7.95 -16.45
CA THR A 179 10.75 8.76 -17.67
C THR A 179 11.50 10.09 -17.55
N ASP A 180 11.50 10.70 -16.37
CA ASP A 180 12.18 11.98 -16.10
C ASP A 180 13.67 11.81 -15.74
N ALA A 181 14.06 10.61 -15.30
CA ALA A 181 15.45 10.28 -15.05
C ALA A 181 16.27 10.52 -16.34
N SER A 182 17.13 11.54 -16.28
CA SER A 182 18.03 11.86 -17.40
C SER A 182 18.78 10.60 -17.83
N ARG A 183 18.97 10.42 -19.14
CA ARG A 183 19.72 9.28 -19.69
C ARG A 183 21.08 9.09 -18.99
N SER A 184 21.73 10.18 -18.61
CA SER A 184 22.96 10.17 -17.82
C SER A 184 22.80 9.53 -16.44
N ALA A 185 21.75 9.88 -15.69
CA ALA A 185 21.48 9.27 -14.39
C ALA A 185 21.22 7.76 -14.52
N SER A 186 20.47 7.33 -15.55
CA SER A 186 20.23 5.91 -15.79
C SER A 186 21.52 5.15 -16.12
N ILE A 187 22.40 5.72 -16.95
CA ILE A 187 23.73 5.13 -17.25
C ILE A 187 24.58 5.07 -15.97
N LEU A 188 24.57 6.11 -15.13
CA LEU A 188 25.30 6.12 -13.87
C LEU A 188 24.76 5.07 -12.89
N MET A 189 23.44 4.89 -12.81
CA MET A 189 22.82 3.87 -11.94
C MET A 189 23.11 2.44 -12.43
N GLU A 190 23.11 2.21 -13.75
CA GLU A 190 23.44 0.91 -14.35
C GLU A 190 24.92 0.53 -14.13
N ARG A 191 25.80 1.53 -14.06
CA ARG A 191 27.23 1.35 -13.80
C ARG A 191 27.60 1.40 -12.32
N CYS A 192 26.67 1.78 -11.45
CA CYS A 192 26.89 1.79 -10.02
C CYS A 192 27.05 0.33 -9.58
N GLY A 193 28.20 -0.01 -8.99
CA GLY A 193 28.44 -1.38 -8.53
C GLY A 193 27.36 -1.81 -7.54
N ASP A 194 26.97 -3.08 -7.58
CA ASP A 194 26.07 -3.63 -6.58
C ASP A 194 26.61 -3.30 -5.20
N LEU A 195 25.74 -2.74 -4.33
CA LEU A 195 26.06 -2.57 -2.93
C LEU A 195 26.24 -3.99 -2.38
N SER A 196 27.48 -4.46 -2.40
CA SER A 196 27.92 -5.73 -1.83
C SER A 196 27.81 -5.58 -0.32
N LEU A 197 26.58 -5.65 0.19
CA LEU A 197 26.24 -5.86 1.59
C LEU A 197 26.74 -7.26 1.94
N SER A 198 28.07 -7.40 2.01
CA SER A 198 28.84 -8.56 2.42
C SER A 198 27.98 -9.82 2.51
N GLU A 199 27.67 -10.43 1.36
CA GLU A 199 27.03 -11.75 1.31
C GLU A 199 27.83 -12.78 2.11
N SER A 200 29.10 -12.48 2.42
CA SER A 200 29.95 -13.15 3.41
C SER A 200 29.34 -13.29 4.81
N ALA A 201 28.32 -12.52 5.19
CA ALA A 201 27.55 -12.76 6.42
C ALA A 201 26.50 -13.88 6.26
N PHE A 202 26.02 -14.12 5.04
CA PHE A 202 25.17 -15.25 4.67
C PHE A 202 26.04 -16.43 4.22
N GLY A 203 26.93 -16.89 5.11
CA GLY A 203 27.64 -18.16 4.89
C GLY A 203 26.63 -19.27 4.56
N VAL A 204 26.91 -20.03 3.50
CA VAL A 204 26.14 -21.19 3.04
C VAL A 204 26.11 -22.24 4.16
N ARG A 205 25.26 -22.02 5.17
CA ARG A 205 24.94 -23.00 6.20
C ARG A 205 24.02 -24.03 5.55
N GLN A 206 24.33 -25.31 5.77
CA GLN A 206 23.45 -26.43 5.43
C GLN A 206 22.00 -26.05 5.78
N LEU A 207 21.18 -25.88 4.74
CA LEU A 207 19.82 -25.41 4.90
C LEU A 207 19.02 -26.50 5.59
N SER A 208 18.51 -26.19 6.79
CA SER A 208 17.56 -27.04 7.49
C SER A 208 16.31 -27.24 6.63
N VAL A 209 15.67 -28.41 6.72
CA VAL A 209 14.39 -28.68 6.04
C VAL A 209 13.36 -27.57 6.29
N TRP A 210 13.39 -26.97 7.49
CA TRP A 210 12.56 -25.81 7.83
C TRP A 210 12.90 -24.54 7.03
N GLN A 211 14.16 -24.32 6.66
CA GLN A 211 14.55 -23.20 5.80
C GLN A 211 14.11 -23.44 4.35
N THR A 212 14.19 -24.68 3.86
CA THR A 212 13.65 -25.06 2.55
C THR A 212 12.13 -24.89 2.51
N LEU A 213 11.41 -25.31 3.57
CA LEU A 213 9.96 -25.10 3.67
C LEU A 213 9.61 -23.61 3.76
N ARG A 214 10.43 -22.81 4.47
CA ARG A 214 10.27 -21.36 4.57
C ARG A 214 10.55 -20.64 3.24
N MET A 215 11.42 -21.18 2.38
CA MET A 215 11.61 -20.70 1.01
C MET A 215 10.42 -21.03 0.10
N LEU A 216 9.62 -22.04 0.44
CA LEU A 216 8.42 -22.40 -0.32
C LEU A 216 7.28 -21.39 -0.11
N VAL A 217 7.24 -20.73 1.05
CA VAL A 217 6.28 -19.65 1.31
C VAL A 217 6.92 -18.33 0.91
N PRO A 218 6.43 -17.65 -0.15
CA PRO A 218 6.94 -16.34 -0.50
C PRO A 218 6.75 -15.42 0.71
N THR A 219 7.85 -14.95 1.29
CA THR A 219 7.85 -14.11 2.49
C THR A 219 7.00 -12.86 2.29
N ASP A 220 6.92 -12.39 1.05
CA ASP A 220 6.16 -11.22 0.63
C ASP A 220 4.66 -11.47 0.76
N LEU A 221 4.19 -12.67 0.41
CA LEU A 221 2.79 -13.06 0.57
C LEU A 221 2.41 -13.18 2.05
N ALA A 222 3.31 -13.73 2.88
CA ALA A 222 3.10 -13.82 4.32
C ALA A 222 3.06 -12.41 4.97
N LEU A 223 3.95 -11.51 4.53
CA LEU A 223 3.95 -10.11 4.94
C LEU A 223 2.66 -9.41 4.53
N ALA A 224 2.22 -9.57 3.27
CA ALA A 224 0.96 -9.01 2.78
C ALA A 224 -0.25 -9.55 3.57
N GLY A 225 -0.29 -10.85 3.88
CA GLY A 225 -1.35 -11.45 4.69
C GLY A 225 -1.39 -10.90 6.12
N TRP A 226 -0.22 -10.73 6.74
CA TRP A 226 -0.10 -10.11 8.05
C TRP A 226 -0.56 -8.64 8.03
N LEU A 227 -0.06 -7.84 7.09
CA LEU A 227 -0.45 -6.43 6.92
C LEU A 227 -1.95 -6.29 6.65
N CYS A 228 -2.53 -7.17 5.83
CA CYS A 228 -3.97 -7.19 5.56
C CYS A 228 -4.76 -7.44 6.86
N THR A 229 -4.33 -8.41 7.66
CA THR A 229 -4.97 -8.73 8.95
C THR A 229 -4.89 -7.53 9.90
N VAL A 230 -3.72 -6.89 10.01
CA VAL A 230 -3.53 -5.69 10.84
C VAL A 230 -4.39 -4.52 10.33
N GLY A 231 -4.43 -4.28 9.02
CA GLY A 231 -5.23 -3.21 8.41
C GLY A 231 -6.73 -3.40 8.62
N VAL A 232 -7.24 -4.61 8.35
CA VAL A 232 -8.66 -4.95 8.59
C VAL A 232 -9.00 -4.88 10.07
N TRP A 233 -8.11 -5.36 10.95
CA TRP A 233 -8.30 -5.26 12.39
C TRP A 233 -8.36 -3.80 12.86
N SER A 234 -7.43 -2.95 12.37
CA SER A 234 -7.42 -1.52 12.65
C SER A 234 -8.72 -0.85 12.21
N TYR A 235 -9.24 -1.23 11.03
CA TYR A 235 -10.53 -0.75 10.55
C TYR A 235 -11.68 -1.11 11.51
N TYR A 236 -11.80 -2.39 11.91
CA TYR A 236 -12.85 -2.80 12.85
C TYR A 236 -12.73 -2.09 14.20
N TYR A 237 -11.51 -1.90 14.71
CA TYR A 237 -11.29 -1.18 15.95
C TYR A 237 -11.74 0.29 15.88
N GLN A 238 -11.47 0.95 14.74
CA GLN A 238 -11.82 2.36 14.54
C GLN A 238 -13.30 2.56 14.24
N HIS A 239 -13.92 1.72 13.41
CA HIS A 239 -15.27 1.94 12.88
C HIS A 239 -16.36 1.07 13.52
N CYS A 240 -16.00 0.10 14.35
CA CYS A 240 -16.96 -0.80 14.96
C CYS A 240 -16.85 -0.88 16.48
N GLU A 241 -17.97 -1.21 17.11
CA GLU A 241 -18.09 -1.55 18.53
C GLU A 241 -18.38 -3.05 18.65
N TRP A 242 -17.73 -3.68 19.62
CA TRP A 242 -17.99 -5.07 19.98
C TRP A 242 -19.26 -5.14 20.83
N SER A 243 -20.25 -5.93 20.41
CA SER A 243 -21.41 -6.25 21.26
C SER A 243 -21.22 -7.62 21.91
N ALA A 244 -21.39 -7.67 23.22
CA ALA A 244 -21.40 -8.93 23.94
C ALA A 244 -22.65 -9.78 23.65
N GLU A 245 -23.75 -9.16 23.21
CA GLU A 245 -25.03 -9.84 23.00
C GLU A 245 -25.05 -10.69 21.72
N GLY A 246 -24.35 -10.25 20.67
CA GLY A 246 -24.31 -10.94 19.37
C GLY A 246 -22.95 -11.48 18.96
N ASP A 247 -21.97 -11.50 19.89
CA ASP A 247 -20.60 -11.98 19.67
C ASP A 247 -19.94 -11.41 18.40
N TRP A 248 -20.26 -10.15 18.09
CA TRP A 248 -19.93 -9.54 16.80
C TRP A 248 -19.69 -8.03 16.86
N PHE A 249 -19.03 -7.52 15.81
CA PHE A 249 -18.77 -6.10 15.60
C PHE A 249 -19.94 -5.41 14.87
N TYR A 250 -20.40 -4.30 15.43
CA TYR A 250 -21.43 -3.45 14.83
C TYR A 250 -20.82 -2.09 14.49
N SER A 251 -21.25 -1.47 13.40
CA SER A 251 -20.73 -0.15 13.02
C SER A 251 -21.11 0.89 14.07
N LYS A 252 -20.15 1.75 14.43
CA LYS A 252 -20.35 2.90 15.31
C LYS A 252 -21.35 3.87 14.68
N ASP A 253 -22.07 4.59 15.54
CA ASP A 253 -22.94 5.66 15.11
C ASP A 253 -22.12 6.69 14.30
N THR A 254 -22.63 7.08 13.13
CA THR A 254 -21.91 7.96 12.21
C THR A 254 -22.48 9.37 12.29
N TYR A 255 -21.59 10.35 12.42
CA TYR A 255 -21.95 11.76 12.62
C TYR A 255 -21.48 12.61 11.45
N SER A 256 -22.27 13.61 11.06
CA SER A 256 -21.89 14.53 10.00
C SER A 256 -20.93 15.57 10.56
N PRO A 257 -19.90 15.98 9.81
CA PRO A 257 -19.01 17.04 10.26
C PRO A 257 -19.77 18.36 10.34
N ASN A 258 -19.38 19.23 11.28
CA ASN A 258 -19.98 20.56 11.44
C ASN A 258 -19.57 21.52 10.31
N THR A 259 -18.41 21.28 9.70
CA THR A 259 -17.83 22.09 8.62
C THR A 259 -17.32 21.21 7.49
N THR A 260 -17.28 21.76 6.28
CA THR A 260 -16.62 21.18 5.11
C THR A 260 -15.14 21.57 5.01
N ASP A 261 -14.68 22.50 5.85
CA ASP A 261 -13.31 23.00 5.83
C ASP A 261 -12.41 22.07 6.67
N PHE A 262 -11.77 21.12 6.00
CA PHE A 262 -10.84 20.18 6.63
C PHE A 262 -9.42 20.76 6.65
N PRO A 263 -8.79 20.90 7.84
CA PRO A 263 -7.39 21.33 7.90
C PRO A 263 -6.48 20.24 7.32
N LEU A 264 -5.41 20.66 6.63
CA LEU A 264 -4.44 19.72 6.02
C LEU A 264 -3.87 18.70 7.01
N LEU A 265 -3.67 19.11 8.28
CA LEU A 265 -3.19 18.23 9.33
C LEU A 265 -4.18 17.11 9.70
N HIS A 266 -5.48 17.34 9.58
CA HIS A 266 -6.48 16.27 9.75
C HIS A 266 -6.38 15.26 8.60
N THR A 267 -6.15 15.71 7.37
CA THR A 267 -5.94 14.81 6.22
C THR A 267 -4.72 13.92 6.41
N LEU A 268 -3.63 14.44 6.97
CA LEU A 268 -2.41 13.67 7.22
C LEU A 268 -2.47 12.80 8.47
N PHE A 269 -3.19 13.25 9.51
CA PHE A 269 -3.25 12.60 10.82
C PHE A 269 -4.68 12.61 11.38
N PRO A 270 -5.62 11.84 10.80
CA PRO A 270 -7.03 11.87 11.19
C PRO A 270 -7.23 11.45 12.65
N SER A 271 -6.37 10.56 13.17
CA SER A 271 -6.42 10.12 14.57
C SER A 271 -5.97 11.16 15.60
N LEU A 272 -5.19 12.17 15.20
CA LEU A 272 -4.66 13.20 16.12
C LEU A 272 -5.52 14.46 16.13
N PHE A 273 -6.25 14.74 15.04
CA PHE A 273 -6.97 16.01 14.85
C PHE A 273 -8.46 15.78 14.60
N ASN A 274 -9.22 15.38 15.63
CA ASN A 274 -10.65 15.13 15.48
C ASN A 274 -11.41 16.35 14.93
N ILE A 275 -12.26 16.13 13.92
CA ILE A 275 -13.17 17.15 13.40
C ILE A 275 -14.36 17.29 14.34
N PRO A 276 -14.84 18.51 14.64
CA PRO A 276 -16.09 18.68 15.36
C PRO A 276 -17.26 18.10 14.55
N VAL A 277 -17.97 17.14 15.13
CA VAL A 277 -19.14 16.49 14.54
C VAL A 277 -20.44 17.03 15.15
N ARG A 278 -21.57 16.86 14.45
CA ARG A 278 -22.91 17.20 14.98
C ARG A 278 -23.26 16.27 16.15
N GLU A 279 -24.03 16.77 17.12
CA GLU A 279 -24.48 15.96 18.28
C GLU A 279 -25.42 14.83 17.87
N ALA A 280 -26.27 15.06 16.87
CA ALA A 280 -27.18 14.05 16.36
C ALA A 280 -26.47 13.19 15.29
N PRO A 281 -26.43 11.86 15.45
CA PRO A 281 -25.87 10.97 14.44
C PRO A 281 -26.77 10.99 13.20
N PHE A 282 -26.14 11.06 12.02
CA PHE A 282 -26.89 10.98 10.76
C PHE A 282 -27.29 9.55 10.45
N TRP A 283 -26.54 8.57 10.96
CA TRP A 283 -26.79 7.16 10.81
C TRP A 283 -26.52 6.42 12.13
N GLN A 284 -27.47 5.57 12.50
CA GLN A 284 -27.35 4.65 13.62
C GLN A 284 -27.83 3.28 13.17
N MET A 285 -27.13 2.23 13.58
CA MET A 285 -27.57 0.87 13.32
C MET A 285 -28.87 0.59 14.11
N PRO A 286 -29.97 0.13 13.46
CA PRO A 286 -31.25 -0.09 14.13
C PRO A 286 -31.12 -1.03 15.33
N ARG A 287 -31.68 -0.64 16.49
CA ARG A 287 -31.58 -1.42 17.73
C ARG A 287 -32.19 -2.81 17.63
N SER A 288 -33.26 -2.98 16.84
CA SER A 288 -33.87 -4.30 16.60
C SER A 288 -32.89 -5.28 15.96
N GLN A 289 -32.05 -4.80 15.02
CA GLN A 289 -31.02 -5.63 14.40
C GLN A 289 -29.83 -5.93 15.31
N ARG A 290 -29.60 -5.11 16.36
CA ARG A 290 -28.55 -5.37 17.35
C ARG A 290 -28.89 -6.56 18.25
N ALA A 291 -30.17 -6.80 18.53
CA ALA A 291 -30.62 -7.83 19.47
C ALA A 291 -30.94 -9.18 18.80
N GLU A 292 -31.17 -9.21 17.49
CA GLU A 292 -31.61 -10.42 16.76
C GLU A 292 -30.46 -11.25 16.14
N ARG A 293 -29.21 -10.78 16.20
CA ARG A 293 -28.03 -11.50 15.71
C ARG A 293 -27.09 -11.80 16.86
#